data_AF-A0A9Q0RZT6-F1
#
_entry.id   AF-A0A9Q0RZT6-F1
#
_cell.length_a   1.000
_cell.length_b   1.000
_cell.length_c   1.000
_cell.angle_alpha   90.00
_cell.angle_beta   90.00
_cell.angle_gamma   90.00
#
_symmetry.space_group_name_H-M   'P 1'
#
loop_
_entity.id
_entity.type
_entity.pdbx_description
1 polymer ?
#
loop_
_entity_poly.entity_id
_entity_poly.type
_entity_poly.pdbx_seq_one_letter_code
_entity_poly.pdbx_strand_id
1 'polypeptide(L)'
;MTDFAIGLISMPLFTVTTLLGYWPLGPYVCDTWLALDYLASNASVLNLLIISFDRYFSVTRPLTYRAKRTTNRAAIMIGAAWGISLLLWPPWIYSWPYIEGKRTVPPQECYIQFIETNHYITIWRETKKRQKDLPNLQAGKKDSSKRSNSRFCHARSRTLDHFGPARKTSTLDKI
;
A
#
# COMPACT_ATOMS: atom_id res chain seq x y z
N MET A 1 -22.72 -16.67 7.81
CA MET A 1 -22.18 -17.99 7.38
C MET A 1 -20.68 -17.93 7.20
N THR A 2 -20.20 -16.86 6.58
CA THR A 2 -18.80 -16.61 6.27
C THR A 2 -17.98 -16.38 7.52
N ASP A 3 -18.48 -15.63 8.49
CA ASP A 3 -17.79 -15.37 9.76
C ASP A 3 -17.59 -16.64 10.60
N PHE A 4 -18.52 -17.59 10.53
CA PHE A 4 -18.40 -18.89 11.19
C PHE A 4 -17.39 -19.80 10.48
N ALA A 5 -17.45 -19.88 9.15
CA ALA A 5 -16.51 -20.67 8.36
C ALA A 5 -15.08 -20.11 8.47
N ILE A 6 -14.95 -18.78 8.47
CA ILE A 6 -13.69 -18.09 8.74
C ILE A 6 -13.26 -18.39 10.17
N GLY A 7 -14.08 -18.18 11.20
CA GLY A 7 -13.66 -18.51 12.58
C GLY A 7 -13.19 -19.97 12.76
N LEU A 8 -13.88 -20.93 12.14
CA LEU A 8 -13.60 -22.36 12.28
C LEU A 8 -12.38 -22.84 11.48
N ILE A 9 -12.20 -22.33 10.26
CA ILE A 9 -11.09 -22.75 9.39
C ILE A 9 -9.90 -21.81 9.57
N SER A 10 -10.16 -20.54 9.86
CA SER A 10 -9.15 -19.50 9.89
C SER A 10 -8.27 -19.52 11.12
N MET A 11 -8.88 -19.58 12.29
CA MET A 11 -8.12 -19.63 13.53
C MET A 11 -7.15 -20.82 13.59
N PRO A 12 -7.52 -22.07 13.27
CA PRO A 12 -6.58 -23.19 13.32
C PRO A 12 -5.52 -23.12 12.23
N LEU A 13 -5.87 -22.68 11.02
CA LEU A 13 -4.95 -22.65 9.89
C LEU A 13 -3.92 -21.51 10.06
N PHE A 14 -4.34 -20.37 10.59
CA PHE A 14 -3.45 -19.28 11.01
C PHE A 14 -2.51 -19.73 12.14
N THR A 15 -3.02 -20.46 13.13
CA THR A 15 -2.23 -21.02 14.23
C THR A 15 -1.15 -21.97 13.71
N VAL A 16 -1.50 -22.88 12.81
CA VAL A 16 -0.56 -23.81 12.17
C VAL A 16 0.52 -23.04 11.40
N THR A 17 0.14 -22.06 10.59
CA THR A 17 1.11 -21.28 9.81
C THR A 17 2.05 -20.44 10.68
N THR A 18 1.57 -19.92 11.81
CA THR A 18 2.39 -19.18 12.77
C THR A 18 3.37 -20.08 13.51
N LEU A 19 2.95 -21.32 13.83
CA LEU A 19 3.81 -22.31 14.49
C LEU A 19 4.90 -22.87 13.57
N LEU A 20 4.57 -23.11 12.30
CA LEU A 20 5.55 -23.61 11.33
C LEU A 20 6.44 -22.50 10.74
N GLY A 21 6.00 -21.24 10.77
CA GLY A 21 6.72 -20.10 10.20
C GLY A 21 6.75 -20.07 8.66
N TYR A 22 6.04 -20.98 8.01
CA TYR A 22 5.84 -21.05 6.55
C TYR A 22 4.46 -21.62 6.22
N TRP A 23 3.98 -21.41 4.99
CA TRP A 23 2.67 -21.89 4.52
C TRP A 23 2.75 -23.33 3.96
N PRO A 24 2.13 -24.35 4.61
CA PRO A 24 2.29 -25.74 4.19
C PRO A 24 1.17 -26.25 3.24
N LEU A 25 0.07 -25.49 3.08
CA LEU A 25 -1.17 -25.97 2.43
C LEU A 25 -1.25 -25.67 0.92
N GLY A 26 -0.18 -25.12 0.35
CA GLY A 26 -0.09 -24.80 -1.07
C GLY A 26 -0.89 -23.56 -1.51
N PRO A 27 -0.72 -23.15 -2.78
CA PRO A 27 -1.23 -21.87 -3.30
C PRO A 27 -2.76 -21.84 -3.43
N TYR A 28 -3.39 -22.96 -3.77
CA TYR A 28 -4.86 -23.07 -3.92
C TYR A 28 -5.62 -22.71 -2.63
N VAL A 29 -5.09 -23.16 -1.49
CA VAL A 29 -5.68 -22.89 -0.17
C VAL A 29 -5.45 -21.44 0.23
N CYS A 30 -4.29 -20.87 -0.11
CA CYS A 30 -4.00 -19.45 0.09
C CYS A 30 -4.97 -18.55 -0.69
N ASP A 31 -5.20 -18.85 -1.98
CA ASP A 31 -6.13 -18.06 -2.82
C ASP A 31 -7.57 -18.16 -2.30
N THR A 32 -7.99 -19.36 -1.88
CA THR A 32 -9.33 -19.60 -1.29
C THR A 32 -9.48 -18.83 0.03
N TRP A 33 -8.44 -18.81 0.84
CA TRP A 33 -8.42 -18.05 2.08
C TRP A 33 -8.57 -16.55 1.86
N LEU A 34 -7.75 -15.99 0.97
CA LEU A 34 -7.82 -14.60 0.57
C LEU A 34 -9.20 -14.22 0.07
N ALA A 35 -9.79 -15.08 -0.77
CA ALA A 35 -11.15 -14.89 -1.24
C ALA A 35 -12.10 -14.81 -0.04
N LEU A 36 -12.04 -15.75 0.90
CA LEU A 36 -12.88 -15.76 2.10
C LEU A 36 -12.73 -14.50 2.98
N ASP A 37 -11.51 -14.01 3.18
CA ASP A 37 -11.25 -12.78 3.93
C ASP A 37 -11.88 -11.55 3.24
N TYR A 38 -11.70 -11.45 1.92
CA TYR A 38 -12.30 -10.39 1.11
C TYR A 38 -13.83 -10.45 1.17
N LEU A 39 -14.35 -11.65 1.08
CA LEU A 39 -15.75 -11.98 1.15
C LEU A 39 -16.37 -11.64 2.54
N ALA A 40 -15.61 -11.80 3.62
CA ALA A 40 -15.99 -11.36 4.97
C ALA A 40 -16.16 -9.83 5.03
N SER A 41 -15.22 -9.09 4.43
CA SER A 41 -15.31 -7.63 4.36
C SER A 41 -16.56 -7.18 3.60
N ASN A 42 -16.88 -7.85 2.48
CA ASN A 42 -18.08 -7.60 1.70
C ASN A 42 -19.35 -7.91 2.51
N ALA A 43 -19.38 -9.05 3.21
CA ALA A 43 -20.50 -9.41 4.07
C ALA A 43 -20.74 -8.37 5.18
N SER A 44 -19.69 -7.83 5.80
CA SER A 44 -19.79 -6.76 6.80
C SER A 44 -20.39 -5.48 6.23
N VAL A 45 -19.88 -5.02 5.07
CA VAL A 45 -20.42 -3.85 4.37
C VAL A 45 -21.90 -4.06 4.01
N LEU A 46 -22.26 -5.23 3.50
CA LEU A 46 -23.63 -5.56 3.13
C LEU A 46 -24.55 -5.64 4.34
N ASN A 47 -24.09 -6.17 5.47
CA ASN A 47 -24.81 -6.14 6.73
C ASN A 47 -25.07 -4.70 7.19
N LEU A 48 -24.07 -3.82 7.13
CA LEU A 48 -24.23 -2.40 7.47
C LEU A 48 -25.19 -1.68 6.51
N LEU A 49 -25.12 -1.99 5.21
CA LEU A 49 -26.04 -1.46 4.21
C LEU A 49 -27.47 -1.93 4.45
N ILE A 50 -27.69 -3.22 4.75
CA ILE A 50 -29.01 -3.77 5.08
C ILE A 50 -29.59 -3.05 6.30
N ILE A 51 -28.83 -2.93 7.39
CA ILE A 51 -29.29 -2.25 8.61
C ILE A 51 -29.65 -0.78 8.30
N SER A 52 -28.81 -0.10 7.53
CA SER A 52 -29.04 1.30 7.16
C SER A 52 -30.27 1.46 6.27
N PHE A 53 -30.46 0.56 5.31
CA PHE A 53 -31.56 0.59 4.36
C PHE A 53 -32.89 0.19 5.01
N ASP A 54 -32.86 -0.77 5.94
CA ASP A 54 -33.97 -1.13 6.82
C ASP A 54 -34.43 0.11 7.61
N ARG A 55 -33.49 0.79 8.30
CA ARG A 55 -33.81 2.03 9.01
C ARG A 55 -34.33 3.14 8.09
N TYR A 56 -33.73 3.28 6.90
CA TYR A 56 -34.13 4.29 5.93
C TYR A 56 -35.58 4.09 5.47
N PHE A 57 -35.96 2.86 5.11
CA PHE A 57 -37.33 2.54 4.70
C PHE A 57 -38.33 2.60 5.85
N SER A 58 -37.93 2.17 7.06
CA SER A 58 -38.77 2.29 8.25
C SER A 58 -39.15 3.74 8.55
N VAL A 59 -38.28 4.70 8.23
CA VAL A 59 -38.51 6.13 8.42
C VAL A 59 -39.35 6.74 7.29
N THR A 60 -39.14 6.32 6.04
CA THR A 60 -39.81 6.95 4.88
C THR A 60 -41.18 6.36 4.53
N ARG A 61 -41.52 5.11 4.92
CA ARG A 61 -42.77 4.44 4.50
C ARG A 61 -43.40 3.62 5.64
N PRO A 62 -44.10 4.24 6.61
CA PRO A 62 -44.64 3.53 7.79
C PRO A 62 -45.74 2.49 7.48
N LEU A 63 -46.41 2.54 6.32
CA LEU A 63 -47.60 1.71 6.01
C LEU A 63 -47.39 0.57 5.00
N THR A 64 -46.31 0.57 4.21
CA THR A 64 -46.03 -0.46 3.19
C THR A 64 -44.87 -1.38 3.56
N TYR A 65 -44.22 -1.11 4.70
CA TYR A 65 -42.94 -1.70 5.12
C TYR A 65 -43.02 -3.21 5.41
N ARG A 66 -44.18 -3.71 5.84
CA ARG A 66 -44.31 -5.11 6.31
C ARG A 66 -44.43 -6.15 5.18
N ALA A 67 -44.81 -5.77 3.96
CA ALA A 67 -45.30 -6.73 2.97
C ALA A 67 -44.26 -7.24 1.95
N LYS A 68 -43.06 -6.65 1.86
CA LYS A 68 -42.16 -6.97 0.74
C LYS A 68 -40.72 -7.25 1.15
N ARG A 69 -40.54 -8.17 2.11
CA ARG A 69 -39.43 -9.16 2.20
C ARG A 69 -38.14 -8.76 1.44
N THR A 70 -37.58 -7.57 1.73
CA THR A 70 -36.42 -7.00 1.02
C THR A 70 -35.15 -7.77 1.38
N THR A 71 -35.18 -8.53 2.47
CA THR A 71 -34.16 -9.49 2.89
C THR A 71 -33.81 -10.49 1.79
N ASN A 72 -34.80 -10.98 1.03
CA ASN A 72 -34.53 -11.93 -0.06
C ASN A 72 -33.82 -11.26 -1.25
N ARG A 73 -34.22 -10.04 -1.64
CA ARG A 73 -33.54 -9.31 -2.72
C ARG A 73 -32.13 -8.89 -2.33
N ALA A 74 -31.93 -8.46 -1.08
CA ALA A 74 -30.61 -8.15 -0.54
C ALA A 74 -29.73 -9.41 -0.54
N ALA A 75 -30.23 -10.55 -0.04
CA ALA A 75 -29.51 -11.82 -0.07
C ALA A 75 -29.15 -12.27 -1.50
N ILE A 76 -30.04 -12.05 -2.48
CA ILE A 76 -29.77 -12.35 -3.90
C ILE A 76 -28.67 -11.44 -4.46
N MET A 77 -28.70 -10.13 -4.18
CA MET A 77 -27.63 -9.21 -4.61
C MET A 77 -26.28 -9.58 -3.99
N ILE A 78 -26.27 -10.00 -2.72
CA ILE A 78 -25.08 -10.50 -2.03
C ILE A 78 -24.58 -11.77 -2.74
N GLY A 79 -25.44 -12.77 -2.92
CA GLY A 79 -25.08 -14.02 -3.59
C GLY A 79 -24.58 -13.81 -5.02
N ALA A 80 -25.16 -12.86 -5.76
CA ALA A 80 -24.71 -12.51 -7.11
C ALA A 80 -23.33 -11.83 -7.09
N ALA A 81 -23.09 -10.88 -6.19
CA ALA A 81 -21.78 -10.24 -6.03
C ALA A 81 -20.69 -11.26 -5.67
N TRP A 82 -21.02 -12.21 -4.78
CA TRP A 82 -20.17 -13.34 -4.41
C TRP A 82 -19.83 -14.22 -5.61
N GLY A 83 -20.85 -14.63 -6.38
CA GLY A 83 -20.65 -15.45 -7.57
C GLY A 83 -19.80 -14.75 -8.62
N ILE A 84 -20.03 -13.46 -8.86
CA ILE A 84 -19.24 -12.65 -9.80
C ILE A 84 -17.79 -12.50 -9.32
N SER A 85 -17.57 -12.23 -8.03
CA SER A 85 -16.22 -12.16 -7.46
C SER A 85 -15.48 -13.49 -7.57
N LEU A 86 -16.13 -14.60 -7.19
CA LEU A 86 -15.57 -15.95 -7.31
C LEU A 86 -15.40 -16.41 -8.75
N LEU A 87 -16.11 -15.83 -9.72
CA LEU A 87 -15.96 -16.19 -11.12
C LEU A 87 -14.91 -15.33 -11.83
N LEU A 88 -14.71 -14.08 -11.42
CA LEU A 88 -13.72 -13.18 -12.04
C LEU A 88 -12.33 -13.31 -11.40
N TRP A 89 -12.25 -13.46 -10.07
CA TRP A 89 -10.98 -13.46 -9.36
C TRP A 89 -10.10 -14.68 -9.64
N PRO A 90 -10.58 -15.94 -9.52
CA PRO A 90 -9.73 -17.09 -9.78
C PRO A 90 -9.26 -17.13 -11.24
N PRO A 91 -10.09 -16.92 -12.27
CA PRO A 91 -9.57 -16.87 -13.64
C PRO A 91 -8.54 -15.76 -13.85
N TRP A 92 -8.70 -14.61 -13.20
CA TRP A 92 -7.69 -13.55 -13.25
C TRP A 92 -6.39 -13.95 -12.55
N ILE A 93 -6.47 -14.60 -11.39
CA ILE A 93 -5.32 -15.10 -10.62
C ILE A 93 -4.64 -16.31 -11.26
N TYR A 94 -5.40 -17.20 -11.88
CA TYR A 94 -4.86 -18.37 -12.60
C TYR A 94 -4.31 -18.00 -13.98
N SER A 95 -4.88 -16.99 -14.64
CA SER A 95 -4.38 -16.54 -15.95
C SER A 95 -3.11 -15.71 -15.84
N TRP A 96 -2.91 -14.94 -14.77
CA TRP A 96 -1.69 -14.15 -14.54
C TRP A 96 -0.37 -14.96 -14.62
N PRO A 97 -0.21 -16.10 -13.91
CA PRO A 97 0.99 -16.92 -14.02
C PRO A 97 1.10 -17.66 -15.36
N TYR A 98 -0.01 -17.84 -16.09
CA TYR A 98 0.01 -18.41 -17.45
C TYR A 98 0.58 -17.40 -18.46
N ILE A 99 0.36 -16.09 -18.25
CA ILE A 99 0.88 -15.02 -19.11
C ILE A 99 2.35 -14.68 -18.78
N GLU A 100 2.72 -14.64 -17.50
CA GLU A 100 4.11 -14.35 -17.07
C GLU A 100 5.05 -15.56 -17.18
N GLY A 101 4.52 -16.78 -17.33
CA GLY A 101 5.30 -18.01 -17.49
C GLY A 101 6.14 -18.40 -16.27
N LYS A 102 6.06 -17.66 -15.15
CA LYS A 102 6.77 -17.92 -13.89
C LYS A 102 5.86 -17.66 -12.69
N ARG A 103 5.81 -18.59 -11.74
CA ARG A 103 5.24 -18.33 -10.41
C ARG A 103 6.22 -17.46 -9.61
N THR A 104 5.85 -16.22 -9.34
CA THR A 104 6.64 -15.29 -8.51
C THR A 104 6.44 -15.50 -7.00
N VAL A 105 5.39 -16.22 -6.56
CA VAL A 105 5.16 -16.53 -5.14
C VAL A 105 5.94 -17.77 -4.72
N PRO A 106 6.85 -17.66 -3.72
CA PRO A 106 7.50 -18.82 -3.14
C PRO A 106 6.46 -19.68 -2.40
N PRO A 107 6.55 -21.02 -2.44
CA PRO A 107 5.56 -21.92 -1.85
C PRO A 107 5.42 -21.80 -0.32
N GLN A 108 6.24 -20.97 0.32
CA GLN A 108 6.37 -20.81 1.76
C GLN A 108 5.65 -19.55 2.27
N GLU A 109 5.22 -18.66 1.37
CA GLU A 109 4.51 -17.42 1.71
C GLU A 109 3.14 -17.36 1.02
N CYS A 110 2.18 -16.74 1.70
CA CYS A 110 0.81 -16.60 1.22
C CYS A 110 0.44 -15.10 1.15
N TYR A 111 0.37 -14.55 -0.07
CA TYR A 111 -0.02 -13.17 -0.32
C TYR A 111 -0.65 -13.01 -1.71
N ILE A 112 -1.47 -11.97 -1.90
CA ILE A 112 -2.12 -11.67 -3.18
C ILE A 112 -1.05 -11.19 -4.18
N GLN A 113 -0.75 -11.96 -5.24
CA GLN A 113 0.18 -11.52 -6.31
C GLN A 113 -0.23 -10.18 -6.93
N PHE A 114 -1.53 -10.01 -7.20
CA PHE A 114 -2.07 -8.81 -7.82
C PHE A 114 -1.81 -7.53 -7.01
N ILE A 115 -1.78 -7.61 -5.67
CA ILE A 115 -1.55 -6.45 -4.79
C ILE A 115 -0.13 -5.91 -4.97
N GLU A 116 0.85 -6.78 -5.22
CA GLU A 116 2.22 -6.36 -5.42
C GLU A 116 2.49 -5.81 -6.83
N THR A 117 1.78 -6.34 -7.84
CA THR A 117 1.78 -5.80 -9.21
C THR A 117 0.87 -4.56 -9.35
N ASN A 118 0.08 -4.22 -8.34
CA ASN A 118 -0.79 -3.06 -8.40
C ASN A 118 0.05 -1.78 -8.35
N HIS A 119 0.01 -1.00 -9.44
CA HIS A 119 0.82 0.23 -9.59
C HIS A 119 0.65 1.19 -8.40
N TYR A 120 -0.54 1.22 -7.79
CA TYR A 120 -0.83 2.06 -6.63
C TYR A 120 0.04 1.69 -5.41
N ILE A 121 0.25 0.40 -5.15
CA ILE A 121 0.99 -0.08 -3.98
C ILE A 121 2.49 0.07 -4.18
N THR A 122 2.99 -0.15 -5.40
CA THR A 122 4.39 0.15 -5.74
C THR A 122 4.69 1.63 -5.52
N ILE A 123 3.83 2.52 -6.03
CA ILE A 123 3.96 3.98 -5.82
C ILE A 123 3.92 4.35 -4.33
N TRP A 124 3.00 3.77 -3.55
CA TRP A 124 2.92 4.03 -2.11
C TRP A 124 4.16 3.55 -1.35
N ARG A 125 4.70 2.38 -1.72
CA ARG A 125 5.94 1.83 -1.15
C ARG A 125 7.13 2.73 -1.49
N GLU A 126 7.22 3.19 -2.74
CA GLU A 126 8.29 4.07 -3.22
C GLU A 126 8.24 5.45 -2.54
N THR A 127 7.05 6.03 -2.40
CA THR A 127 6.86 7.32 -1.71
C THR A 127 7.21 7.23 -0.22
N LYS A 128 6.85 6.13 0.46
CA LYS A 128 7.22 5.90 1.87
C LYS A 128 8.73 5.72 2.04
N LYS A 129 9.40 5.06 1.09
CA LYS A 129 10.85 4.92 1.04
C LYS A 129 11.54 6.28 0.85
N ARG A 130 11.07 7.08 -0.13
CA ARG A 130 11.53 8.46 -0.35
C ARG A 130 11.37 9.34 0.88
N GLN A 131 10.26 9.22 1.62
CA GLN A 131 10.03 9.96 2.85
C GLN A 131 11.07 9.59 3.93
N LYS A 132 11.44 8.31 4.04
CA LYS A 132 12.46 7.83 4.99
C LYS A 132 13.87 8.27 4.61
N ASP A 133 14.15 8.39 3.31
CA ASP A 133 15.48 8.79 2.79
C ASP A 133 15.68 10.32 2.76
N LEU A 134 14.59 11.10 2.78
CA LEU A 134 14.61 12.56 2.80
C LEU A 134 15.55 13.17 3.87
N PRO A 135 15.53 12.76 5.15
CA PRO A 135 16.45 13.29 6.16
C PRO A 135 17.93 13.00 5.88
N ASN A 136 18.27 11.83 5.32
CA ASN A 136 19.66 11.47 4.98
C ASN A 136 20.19 12.28 3.79
N LEU A 137 19.32 12.57 2.80
CA LEU A 137 19.67 13.44 1.68
C LEU A 137 19.88 14.90 2.12
N GLN A 138 19.09 15.39 3.09
CA GLN A 138 19.28 16.72 3.66
C GLN A 138 20.56 16.81 4.51
N ALA A 139 20.92 15.74 5.24
CA ALA A 139 22.18 15.67 5.98
C ALA A 139 23.39 15.70 5.03
N GLY A 140 23.41 14.86 4.00
CA GLY A 140 24.48 14.87 2.98
C GLY A 140 24.57 16.19 2.22
N LYS A 141 23.45 16.89 1.99
CA LYS A 141 23.43 18.23 1.39
C LYS A 141 24.01 19.30 2.33
N LYS A 142 23.74 19.23 3.64
CA LYS A 142 24.37 20.12 4.63
C LYS A 142 25.88 19.91 4.69
N ASP A 143 26.35 18.66 4.64
CA ASP A 143 27.77 18.34 4.65
C ASP A 143 28.47 18.76 3.35
N SER A 144 27.83 18.53 2.20
CA SER A 144 28.33 18.97 0.90
C SER A 144 28.38 20.50 0.79
N SER A 145 27.37 21.20 1.32
CA SER A 145 27.34 22.67 1.36
C SER A 145 28.43 23.23 2.29
N LYS A 146 28.67 22.62 3.46
CA LYS A 146 29.78 22.99 4.35
C LYS A 146 31.15 22.73 3.72
N ARG A 147 31.31 21.62 3.01
CA ARG A 147 32.56 21.29 2.29
C ARG A 147 32.82 22.18 1.07
N SER A 148 31.77 22.70 0.44
CA SER A 148 31.89 23.69 -0.63
C SER A 148 32.27 25.07 -0.08
N ASN A 149 31.63 25.52 1.00
CA ASN A 149 31.89 26.83 1.59
C ASN A 149 33.29 26.91 2.23
N SER A 150 33.76 25.84 2.87
CA SER A 150 35.14 25.73 3.39
C SER A 150 36.18 25.78 2.26
N ARG A 151 35.97 25.09 1.13
CA ARG A 151 36.86 25.18 -0.03
C ARG A 151 36.89 26.59 -0.64
N PHE A 152 35.75 27.29 -0.68
CA PHE A 152 35.69 28.67 -1.16
C PHE A 152 36.41 29.65 -0.22
N CYS A 153 36.26 29.52 1.11
CA CYS A 153 37.03 30.31 2.07
C CYS A 153 38.54 30.03 1.98
N HIS A 154 38.94 28.78 1.78
CA HIS A 154 40.35 28.40 1.67
C HIS A 154 40.99 28.86 0.33
N ALA A 155 40.18 29.03 -0.73
CA ALA A 155 40.62 29.66 -1.97
C ALA A 155 40.73 31.19 -1.81
N ARG A 156 39.78 31.82 -1.10
CA ARG A 156 39.76 33.27 -0.86
C ARG A 156 40.90 33.76 0.05
N SER A 157 41.31 32.97 1.05
CA SER A 157 42.46 33.32 1.90
C SER A 157 43.76 33.34 1.09
N ARG A 158 43.99 32.34 0.23
CA ARG A 158 45.17 32.28 -0.66
C ARG A 158 45.25 33.46 -1.64
N THR A 159 44.11 34.01 -2.07
CA THR A 159 44.10 35.22 -2.91
C THR A 159 44.35 36.52 -2.13
N LEU A 160 44.03 36.56 -0.83
CA LEU A 160 44.26 37.74 0.02
C LEU A 160 45.67 37.79 0.61
N ASP A 161 46.33 36.64 0.83
CA ASP A 161 47.74 36.59 1.21
C ASP A 161 48.67 37.08 0.08
N HIS A 162 48.18 37.13 -1.16
CA HIS A 162 48.84 37.81 -2.28
C HIS A 162 48.62 39.34 -2.29
N PHE A 163 47.74 39.86 -1.43
CA PHE A 163 47.31 41.27 -1.46
C PHE A 163 47.43 41.97 -0.10
N GLY A 164 48.68 42.07 0.41
CA GLY A 164 49.17 43.22 1.19
C GLY A 164 49.88 42.89 2.52
N PRO A 165 50.90 43.67 2.96
CA PRO A 165 50.96 45.12 2.74
C PRO A 165 52.33 45.67 2.26
N ALA A 166 52.34 46.37 1.12
CA ALA A 166 53.27 47.47 0.82
C ALA A 166 52.79 48.19 -0.46
N ARG A 167 52.78 49.51 -0.62
CA ARG A 167 52.99 50.69 0.22
C ARG A 167 52.69 51.86 -0.74
N LYS A 168 51.94 52.89 -0.33
CA LYS A 168 51.81 54.16 -1.09
C LYS A 168 53.19 54.79 -1.31
N THR A 169 53.49 55.23 -2.54
CA THR A 169 54.14 56.51 -2.91
C THR A 169 53.86 56.76 -4.41
N SER A 170 52.99 57.71 -4.81
CA SER A 170 53.32 59.12 -5.12
C SER A 170 54.49 59.20 -6.11
N THR A 171 54.40 59.68 -7.36
CA THR A 171 53.96 61.00 -7.88
C THR A 171 54.29 61.05 -9.39
N LEU A 172 53.46 61.65 -10.24
CA LEU A 172 53.97 62.40 -11.40
C LEU A 172 52.91 63.40 -11.91
N ASP A 173 53.02 64.61 -11.36
CA ASP A 173 52.68 65.85 -12.03
C ASP A 173 53.76 66.10 -13.10
N LYS A 174 53.36 66.30 -14.37
CA LYS A 174 54.03 67.10 -15.42
C LYS A 174 53.54 66.68 -16.81
N ILE A 175 52.50 67.37 -17.29
CA ILE A 175 52.53 68.32 -18.42
C ILE A 175 51.40 69.31 -18.20
#